data_AF-A0A2P2IFP2-F1
#
_entry.id   AF-A0A2P2IFP2-F1
#
_cell.length_a   1.000
_cell.length_b   1.000
_cell.length_c   1.000
_cell.angle_alpha   90.00
_cell.angle_beta   90.00
_cell.angle_gamma   90.00
#
_symmetry.space_group_name_H-M   'P 1'
#
loop_
_entity.id
_entity.type
_entity.pdbx_description
1 polymer ?
#
loop_
_entity_poly.entity_id
_entity_poly.type
_entity_poly.pdbx_seq_one_letter_code
_entity_poly.pdbx_strand_id
1 'polypeptide(L)'
;PESEKEQACIRCSYCADACPATLMPQQLYWYAKNQDHQKLEAYNLSSCIECGICAFVCPSSIPLVDYYRIAKAAIHNEKKESKKTEVARQRHEKRKVRLIQTKIDRQAKHKKAAELRKVQMQAQNGGVDMIAAALARAKAKKESRQEVALDENIATNNNQIDPRKKAVAEAIARAKAKKNARQEIQKKEIISDATSKTACLDNTQMIAERKIRKAQARQYKKKKSEIEADNIKQEPQKKIDADTKKEKIAMIIALAKAKKTAQKEHK
;
A
#
# COMPACT_ATOMS: atom_id res chain seq x y z
N PRO A 1 29.40 13.83 35.33
CA PRO A 1 30.41 14.66 34.64
C PRO A 1 29.70 15.44 33.54
N GLU A 2 29.82 16.76 33.55
CA GLU A 2 29.20 17.63 32.55
C GLU A 2 29.87 17.34 31.19
N SER A 3 29.10 16.90 30.19
CA SER A 3 29.66 16.50 28.90
C SER A 3 30.18 17.74 28.18
N GLU A 4 31.50 17.83 27.99
CA GLU A 4 32.10 18.86 27.14
C GLU A 4 31.43 18.88 25.76
N LYS A 5 31.23 20.09 25.22
CA LYS A 5 30.58 20.28 23.94
C LYS A 5 31.50 19.81 22.81
N GLU A 6 31.01 18.92 21.95
CA GLU A 6 31.71 18.45 20.74
C GLU A 6 32.22 19.65 19.92
N GLN A 7 33.53 19.70 19.68
CA GLN A 7 34.17 20.69 18.82
C GLN A 7 34.38 20.13 17.40
N ALA A 8 34.62 21.01 16.43
CA ALA A 8 34.93 20.58 15.07
C ALA A 8 36.23 19.77 15.00
N CYS A 9 36.26 18.77 14.11
CA CYS A 9 37.45 17.95 13.89
C CYS A 9 38.58 18.76 13.24
N ILE A 10 39.74 18.83 13.89
CA ILE A 10 40.94 19.52 13.39
C ILE A 10 41.85 18.65 12.50
N ARG A 11 41.46 17.40 12.22
CA ARG A 11 42.19 16.45 11.35
C ARG A 11 43.63 16.14 11.81
N CYS A 12 43.83 15.99 13.11
CA CYS A 12 45.13 15.71 13.75
C CYS A 12 45.60 14.25 13.71
N SER A 13 44.86 13.34 13.04
CA SER A 13 45.16 11.90 12.88
C SER A 13 45.38 11.02 14.14
N TYR A 14 45.42 11.56 15.36
CA TYR A 14 45.64 10.78 16.60
C TYR A 14 44.71 9.57 16.79
N CYS A 15 43.48 9.65 16.30
CA CYS A 15 42.53 8.54 16.41
C CYS A 15 42.93 7.33 15.56
N ALA A 16 43.64 7.53 14.44
CA ALA A 16 44.12 6.45 13.58
C ALA A 16 45.30 5.73 14.24
N ASP A 17 46.26 6.49 14.78
CA ASP A 17 47.45 5.94 15.43
C ASP A 17 47.11 5.14 16.70
N ALA A 18 46.09 5.58 17.45
CA ALA A 18 45.66 4.91 18.66
C ALA A 18 44.70 3.72 18.41
N CYS A 19 44.26 3.48 17.17
CA CYS A 19 43.24 2.46 16.90
C CYS A 19 43.83 1.04 16.92
N PRO A 20 43.43 0.16 17.86
CA PRO A 20 43.94 -1.21 17.93
C PRO A 20 43.49 -2.09 16.76
N ALA A 21 42.43 -1.69 16.05
CA ALA A 21 41.91 -2.38 14.87
C ALA A 21 42.51 -1.84 13.56
N THR A 22 43.45 -0.89 13.61
CA THR A 22 44.07 -0.25 12.44
C THR A 22 43.04 0.28 11.42
N LEU A 23 41.91 0.77 11.92
CA LEU A 23 40.87 1.39 11.10
C LEU A 23 41.22 2.86 10.84
N MET A 24 40.42 3.53 10.01
CA MET A 24 40.53 4.96 9.72
C MET A 24 39.35 5.72 10.35
N PRO A 25 39.41 6.09 11.65
CA PRO A 25 38.24 6.57 12.37
C PRO A 25 37.77 7.93 11.86
N GLN A 26 38.68 8.76 11.36
CA GLN A 26 38.33 10.04 10.75
C GLN A 26 37.36 9.87 9.56
N GLN A 27 37.66 8.97 8.63
CA GLN A 27 36.81 8.70 7.46
C GLN A 27 35.50 8.05 7.90
N LEU A 28 35.58 7.06 8.80
CA LEU A 28 34.38 6.41 9.35
C LEU A 28 33.45 7.41 10.06
N TYR A 29 33.99 8.41 10.76
CA TYR A 29 33.18 9.44 11.41
C TYR A 29 32.42 10.27 10.38
N TRP A 30 33.08 10.73 9.32
CA TRP A 30 32.42 11.49 8.26
C TRP A 30 31.31 10.69 7.57
N TYR A 31 31.55 9.41 7.28
CA TYR A 31 30.53 8.55 6.68
C TYR A 31 29.39 8.23 7.66
N ALA A 32 29.68 8.01 8.95
CA ALA A 32 28.65 7.79 9.96
C ALA A 32 27.78 9.03 10.19
N LYS A 33 28.40 10.21 10.22
CA LYS A 33 27.69 11.49 10.33
C LYS A 33 26.77 11.75 9.14
N ASN A 34 27.20 11.37 7.94
CA ASN A 34 26.41 11.47 6.72
C ASN A 34 25.43 10.30 6.51
N GLN A 35 25.42 9.30 7.41
CA GLN A 35 24.62 8.07 7.28
C GLN A 35 24.89 7.29 5.98
N ASP A 36 26.13 7.37 5.47
CA ASP A 36 26.59 6.71 4.24
C ASP A 36 26.97 5.24 4.54
N HIS A 37 25.97 4.37 4.69
CA HIS A 37 26.16 2.97 5.09
C HIS A 37 27.03 2.16 4.11
N GLN A 38 26.91 2.42 2.81
CA GLN A 38 27.69 1.72 1.79
C GLN A 38 29.21 1.94 1.97
N LYS A 39 29.61 3.18 2.24
CA LYS A 39 31.03 3.51 2.48
C LYS A 39 31.49 2.96 3.82
N LEU A 40 30.65 3.01 4.85
CA LEU A 40 30.99 2.41 6.15
C LEU A 40 31.27 0.91 6.04
N GLU A 41 30.52 0.18 5.20
CA GLU A 41 30.82 -1.22 4.91
C GLU A 41 32.12 -1.38 4.10
N ALA A 42 32.35 -0.55 3.09
CA ALA A 42 33.57 -0.58 2.29
C ALA A 42 34.84 -0.33 3.14
N TYR A 43 34.74 0.54 4.15
CA TYR A 43 35.79 0.82 5.13
C TYR A 43 35.74 -0.11 6.36
N ASN A 44 35.01 -1.22 6.28
CA ASN A 44 34.94 -2.26 7.31
C ASN A 44 34.57 -1.76 8.71
N LEU A 45 33.57 -0.88 8.83
CA LEU A 45 33.05 -0.43 10.14
C LEU A 45 32.69 -1.60 11.06
N SER A 46 32.26 -2.74 10.49
CA SER A 46 31.96 -3.97 11.23
C SER A 46 33.14 -4.51 12.05
N SER A 47 34.38 -4.24 11.64
CA SER A 47 35.60 -4.68 12.33
C SER A 47 35.95 -3.82 13.56
N CYS A 48 35.30 -2.65 13.73
CA CYS A 48 35.48 -1.83 14.92
C CYS A 48 35.02 -2.60 16.15
N ILE A 49 35.79 -2.62 17.23
CA ILE A 49 35.44 -3.31 18.49
C ILE A 49 34.85 -2.38 19.56
N GLU A 50 34.62 -1.11 19.23
CA GLU A 50 34.01 -0.11 20.15
C GLU A 50 34.79 0.11 21.45
N CYS A 51 36.12 -0.03 21.40
CA CYS A 51 37.03 0.12 22.55
C CYS A 51 37.07 1.54 23.16
N GLY A 52 36.58 2.58 22.48
CA GLY A 52 36.54 3.94 23.03
C GLY A 52 37.83 4.76 22.90
N ILE A 53 38.96 4.14 22.54
CA ILE A 53 40.27 4.82 22.53
C ILE A 53 40.28 6.04 21.61
N CYS A 54 39.65 5.94 20.43
CA CYS A 54 39.58 7.04 19.46
C CYS A 54 38.77 8.25 19.96
N ALA A 55 37.80 8.07 20.85
CA ALA A 55 37.06 9.16 21.47
C ALA A 55 37.86 9.80 22.61
N PHE A 56 38.60 8.99 23.37
CA PHE A 56 39.44 9.46 24.47
C PHE A 56 40.63 10.30 24.01
N VAL A 57 41.33 9.90 22.93
CA VAL A 57 42.48 10.64 22.40
C VAL A 57 42.10 11.87 21.57
N CYS A 58 40.80 12.12 21.36
CA CYS A 58 40.35 13.18 20.48
C CYS A 58 40.44 14.56 21.17
N PRO A 59 41.27 15.50 20.69
CA PRO A 59 41.37 16.83 21.30
C PRO A 59 40.10 17.68 21.11
N SER A 60 39.24 17.31 20.16
CA SER A 60 37.96 17.97 19.90
C SER A 60 36.79 17.41 20.74
N SER A 61 37.07 16.45 21.65
CA SER A 61 36.05 15.79 22.49
C SER A 61 34.88 15.19 21.67
N ILE A 62 35.19 14.62 20.49
CA ILE A 62 34.17 14.02 19.60
C ILE A 62 33.87 12.58 20.06
N PRO A 63 32.59 12.22 20.31
CA PRO A 63 32.21 10.88 20.74
C PRO A 63 32.16 9.88 19.56
N LEU A 64 33.31 9.59 18.94
CA LEU A 64 33.43 8.76 17.72
C LEU A 64 32.70 7.42 17.84
N VAL A 65 32.81 6.76 19.00
CA VAL A 65 32.23 5.42 19.22
C VAL A 65 30.71 5.44 19.22
N ASP A 66 30.06 6.51 19.67
CA ASP A 66 28.60 6.59 19.68
C ASP A 66 28.04 6.68 18.25
N TYR A 67 28.70 7.46 17.39
CA TYR A 67 28.37 7.48 15.95
C TYR A 67 28.53 6.10 15.32
N TYR A 68 29.58 5.36 15.66
CA TYR A 68 29.80 4.01 15.14
C TYR A 68 28.77 3.00 15.64
N ARG A 69 28.37 3.07 16.91
CA ARG A 69 27.32 2.20 17.47
C ARG A 69 26.00 2.42 16.76
N ILE A 70 25.60 3.67 16.58
CA ILE A 70 24.38 4.04 15.86
C ILE A 70 24.45 3.52 14.42
N ALA A 71 25.55 3.77 13.72
CA ALA A 71 25.72 3.34 12.34
C ALA A 71 25.74 1.81 12.18
N LYS A 72 26.43 1.09 13.06
CA LYS A 72 26.41 -0.39 13.06
C LYS A 72 25.02 -0.94 13.33
N ALA A 73 24.28 -0.36 14.28
CA ALA A 73 22.92 -0.77 14.57
C ALA A 73 22.01 -0.56 13.35
N ALA A 74 22.15 0.57 12.65
CA ALA A 74 21.44 0.85 11.41
C ALA A 74 21.75 -0.19 10.31
N ILE A 75 23.03 -0.41 10.02
CA ILE A 75 23.49 -1.41 9.02
C ILE A 75 22.97 -2.81 9.37
N HIS A 76 23.01 -3.20 10.65
CA HIS A 76 22.51 -4.50 11.09
C HIS A 76 21.00 -4.66 10.89
N ASN A 77 20.23 -3.61 11.19
CA ASN A 77 18.80 -3.62 10.98
C ASN A 77 18.45 -3.73 9.49
N GLU A 78 19.13 -2.98 8.62
CA GLU A 78 19.00 -3.08 7.16
C GLU A 78 19.34 -4.49 6.64
N LYS A 79 20.41 -5.11 7.16
CA LYS A 79 20.77 -6.50 6.84
C LYS A 79 19.71 -7.50 7.31
N LYS A 80 19.09 -7.27 8.46
CA LYS A 80 17.99 -8.13 8.95
C LYS A 80 16.77 -8.00 8.06
N GLU A 81 16.41 -6.78 7.66
CA GLU A 81 15.25 -6.53 6.80
C GLU A 81 15.44 -7.13 5.41
N SER A 82 16.61 -6.92 4.79
CA SER A 82 16.95 -7.52 3.49
C SER A 82 16.94 -9.06 3.51
N LYS A 83 17.43 -9.68 4.58
CA LYS A 83 17.33 -11.15 4.75
C LYS A 83 15.87 -11.60 4.85
N LYS A 84 15.01 -10.86 5.57
CA LYS A 84 13.59 -11.18 5.69
C LYS A 84 12.86 -11.05 4.35
N THR A 85 13.14 -9.98 3.59
CA THR A 85 12.54 -9.78 2.26
C THR A 85 12.98 -10.87 1.29
N GLU A 86 14.26 -11.28 1.32
CA GLU A 86 14.77 -12.36 0.47
C GLU A 86 14.12 -13.70 0.82
N VAL A 87 14.01 -14.05 2.11
CA VAL A 87 13.33 -15.27 2.54
C VAL A 87 11.85 -15.27 2.12
N ALA A 88 11.17 -14.12 2.23
CA ALA A 88 9.79 -13.98 1.78
C ALA A 88 9.66 -14.14 0.26
N ARG A 89 10.58 -13.56 -0.52
CA ARG A 89 10.67 -13.70 -1.98
C ARG A 89 10.81 -15.16 -2.38
N GLN A 90 11.74 -15.89 -1.77
CA GLN A 90 11.97 -17.30 -2.04
C GLN A 90 10.75 -18.18 -1.71
N ARG A 91 10.07 -17.91 -0.59
CA ARG A 91 8.83 -18.63 -0.24
C ARG A 91 7.72 -18.41 -1.27
N HIS A 92 7.57 -17.17 -1.72
CA HIS A 92 6.57 -16.80 -2.71
C HIS A 92 6.85 -17.45 -4.07
N GLU A 93 8.11 -17.45 -4.50
CA GLU A 93 8.55 -18.13 -5.72
C GLU A 93 8.28 -19.64 -5.67
N LYS A 94 8.67 -20.32 -4.58
CA LYS A 94 8.36 -21.75 -4.37
C LYS A 94 6.86 -22.03 -4.41
N ARG A 95 6.02 -21.16 -3.83
CA ARG A 95 4.56 -21.28 -3.89
C ARG A 95 4.04 -21.13 -5.33
N LYS A 96 4.55 -20.16 -6.08
CA LYS A 96 4.18 -19.95 -7.49
C LYS A 96 4.49 -21.17 -8.34
N VAL A 97 5.70 -21.73 -8.20
CA VAL A 97 6.11 -22.95 -8.91
C VAL A 97 5.16 -24.10 -8.59
N ARG A 98 4.84 -24.33 -7.30
CA ARG A 98 3.89 -25.38 -6.91
C ARG A 98 2.51 -25.19 -7.52
N LEU A 99 1.99 -23.97 -7.53
CA LEU A 99 0.68 -23.66 -8.10
C LEU A 99 0.65 -23.85 -9.62
N ILE A 100 1.70 -23.43 -10.32
CA ILE A 100 1.84 -23.62 -11.78
C ILE A 100 1.90 -25.12 -12.09
N GLN A 101 2.74 -25.86 -11.38
CA GLN A 101 2.85 -27.31 -11.57
C GLN A 101 1.52 -28.02 -11.31
N THR A 102 0.86 -27.69 -10.20
CA THR A 102 -0.46 -28.26 -9.88
C THR A 102 -1.50 -27.95 -10.96
N LYS A 103 -1.46 -26.76 -11.57
CA LYS A 103 -2.34 -26.39 -12.68
C LYS A 103 -2.03 -27.20 -13.95
N ILE A 104 -0.75 -27.36 -14.29
CA ILE A 104 -0.29 -28.17 -15.43
C ILE A 104 -0.71 -29.62 -15.24
N ASP A 105 -0.46 -30.20 -14.06
CA ASP A 105 -0.80 -31.60 -13.76
C ASP A 105 -2.31 -31.83 -13.84
N ARG A 106 -3.12 -30.89 -13.32
CA ARG A 106 -4.59 -30.94 -13.46
C ARG A 106 -5.01 -30.90 -14.92
N GLN A 107 -4.48 -29.97 -15.70
CA GLN A 107 -4.77 -29.88 -17.14
C GLN A 107 -4.35 -31.14 -17.90
N ALA A 108 -3.19 -31.72 -17.58
CA ALA A 108 -2.70 -32.95 -18.17
C ALA A 108 -3.60 -34.14 -17.83
N LYS A 109 -4.03 -34.29 -16.57
CA LYS A 109 -5.00 -35.32 -16.16
C LYS A 109 -6.33 -35.18 -16.89
N HIS A 110 -6.86 -33.96 -17.01
CA HIS A 110 -8.10 -33.70 -17.76
C HIS A 110 -7.96 -34.01 -19.26
N LYS A 111 -6.84 -33.62 -19.89
CA LYS A 111 -6.55 -33.95 -21.30
C LYS A 111 -6.47 -35.45 -21.53
N LYS A 112 -5.68 -36.16 -20.72
CA LYS A 112 -5.55 -37.63 -20.78
C LYS A 112 -6.90 -38.32 -20.59
N ALA A 113 -7.70 -37.91 -19.61
CA ALA A 113 -9.04 -38.48 -19.41
C ALA A 113 -10.00 -38.20 -20.59
N ALA A 114 -9.92 -37.02 -21.22
CA ALA A 114 -10.71 -36.71 -22.40
C ALA A 114 -10.27 -37.54 -23.63
N GLU A 115 -8.97 -37.76 -23.81
CA GLU A 115 -8.43 -38.64 -24.85
C GLU A 115 -8.85 -40.10 -24.65
N LEU A 116 -8.72 -40.64 -23.43
CA LEU A 116 -9.18 -41.99 -23.10
C LEU A 116 -10.69 -42.15 -23.37
N ARG A 117 -11.51 -41.15 -23.01
CA ARG A 117 -12.95 -41.15 -23.33
C ARG A 117 -13.22 -41.13 -24.83
N LYS A 118 -12.46 -40.34 -25.61
CA LYS A 118 -12.58 -40.32 -27.08
C LYS A 118 -12.22 -41.66 -27.69
N VAL A 119 -11.11 -42.27 -27.27
CA VAL A 119 -10.69 -43.60 -27.74
C VAL A 119 -11.74 -44.65 -27.37
N GLN A 120 -12.27 -44.64 -26.14
CA GLN A 120 -13.33 -45.55 -25.71
C GLN A 120 -14.61 -45.36 -26.54
N MET A 121 -15.02 -44.12 -26.82
CA MET A 121 -16.16 -43.82 -27.70
C MET A 121 -15.92 -44.27 -29.14
N GLN A 122 -14.70 -44.14 -29.67
CA GLN A 122 -14.36 -44.61 -31.02
C GLN A 122 -14.38 -46.14 -31.11
N ALA A 123 -13.87 -46.83 -30.09
CA ALA A 123 -13.90 -48.29 -30.00
C ALA A 123 -15.34 -48.83 -29.88
N GLN A 124 -16.20 -48.18 -29.08
CA GLN A 124 -17.60 -48.59 -28.91
C GLN A 124 -18.48 -48.32 -30.14
N ASN A 125 -18.21 -47.24 -30.90
CA ASN A 125 -18.96 -46.90 -32.11
C ASN A 125 -18.41 -47.55 -33.39
N GLY A 126 -17.57 -48.58 -33.27
CA GLY A 126 -17.03 -49.33 -34.43
C GLY A 126 -16.20 -48.49 -35.39
N GLY A 127 -15.60 -47.38 -34.94
CA GLY A 127 -14.73 -46.53 -35.76
C GLY A 127 -15.44 -45.54 -36.70
N VAL A 128 -16.77 -45.40 -36.64
CA VAL A 128 -17.49 -44.39 -37.45
C VAL A 128 -17.61 -43.09 -36.66
N ASP A 129 -16.90 -42.04 -37.07
CA ASP A 129 -17.03 -40.69 -36.50
C ASP A 129 -18.44 -40.13 -36.74
N MET A 130 -19.35 -40.41 -35.79
CA MET A 130 -20.76 -40.00 -35.87
C MET A 130 -20.94 -38.49 -36.06
N ILE A 131 -19.99 -37.69 -35.58
CA ILE A 131 -19.96 -36.24 -35.75
C ILE A 131 -19.63 -35.85 -37.20
N ALA A 132 -18.69 -36.54 -37.85
CA ALA A 132 -18.38 -36.33 -39.26
C ALA A 132 -19.56 -36.75 -40.15
N ALA A 133 -20.24 -37.85 -39.82
CA ALA A 133 -21.47 -38.29 -40.49
C ALA A 133 -22.63 -37.29 -40.30
N ALA A 134 -22.78 -36.69 -39.12
CA ALA A 134 -23.80 -35.67 -38.87
C ALA A 134 -23.49 -34.34 -39.59
N LEU A 135 -22.21 -33.94 -39.65
CA LEU A 135 -21.77 -32.78 -40.42
C LEU A 135 -21.94 -32.98 -41.93
N ALA A 136 -21.67 -34.17 -42.47
CA ALA A 136 -21.94 -34.51 -43.86
C ALA A 136 -23.43 -34.44 -44.19
N ARG A 137 -24.31 -34.97 -43.32
CA ARG A 137 -25.77 -34.86 -43.45
C ARG A 137 -26.26 -33.42 -43.37
N ALA A 138 -25.66 -32.59 -42.51
CA ALA A 138 -26.02 -31.17 -42.38
C ALA A 138 -25.56 -30.33 -43.58
N LYS A 139 -24.42 -30.67 -44.20
CA LYS A 139 -23.95 -30.05 -45.45
C LYS A 139 -24.84 -30.45 -46.63
N ALA A 140 -25.14 -31.74 -46.79
CA ALA A 140 -26.08 -32.23 -47.81
C ALA A 140 -27.48 -31.60 -47.69
N LYS A 141 -27.96 -31.34 -46.46
CA LYS A 141 -29.25 -30.65 -46.21
C LYS A 141 -29.20 -29.14 -46.44
N LYS A 142 -28.02 -28.51 -46.44
CA LYS A 142 -27.85 -27.11 -46.85
C LYS A 142 -27.79 -26.97 -48.36
N GLU A 143 -27.13 -27.90 -49.04
CA GLU A 143 -27.06 -27.96 -50.50
C GLU A 143 -28.46 -28.22 -51.08
N SER A 144 -29.22 -29.19 -50.54
CA SER A 144 -30.61 -29.42 -50.99
C SER A 144 -31.58 -28.28 -50.67
N ARG A 145 -31.28 -27.44 -49.67
CA ARG A 145 -32.06 -26.23 -49.37
C ARG A 145 -31.69 -25.03 -50.26
N GLN A 146 -30.53 -25.06 -50.91
CA GLN A 146 -30.15 -24.09 -51.94
C GLN A 146 -30.83 -24.37 -53.27
N GLU A 147 -31.11 -25.62 -53.60
CA GLU A 147 -31.86 -25.98 -54.83
C GLU A 147 -33.35 -25.60 -54.77
N VAL A 148 -33.98 -25.59 -53.58
CA VAL A 148 -35.39 -25.16 -53.39
C VAL A 148 -35.55 -23.62 -53.37
N ALA A 149 -34.46 -22.85 -53.49
CA ALA A 149 -34.50 -21.39 -53.51
C ALA A 149 -34.53 -20.77 -54.92
N LEU A 150 -34.55 -21.59 -55.99
CA LEU A 150 -34.55 -21.11 -57.37
C LEU A 150 -35.93 -21.11 -58.06
N ASP A 151 -36.99 -21.65 -57.44
CA ASP A 151 -38.33 -21.81 -58.07
C ASP A 151 -39.49 -21.08 -57.36
N GLU A 152 -39.22 -20.00 -56.61
CA GLU A 152 -40.29 -19.05 -56.21
C GLU A 152 -39.89 -17.60 -56.52
N ASN A 153 -39.96 -17.25 -57.82
CA ASN A 153 -40.12 -15.87 -58.28
C ASN A 153 -41.09 -15.82 -59.47
N ILE A 154 -42.38 -15.89 -59.19
CA ILE A 154 -43.40 -15.21 -60.02
C ILE A 154 -44.14 -14.24 -59.11
N ALA A 155 -43.92 -12.96 -59.40
CA ALA A 155 -44.44 -11.83 -58.68
C ALA A 155 -45.93 -11.61 -58.95
N THR A 156 -46.67 -11.25 -57.92
CA THR A 156 -47.76 -10.26 -58.05
C THR A 156 -47.68 -9.29 -56.88
N ASN A 157 -47.46 -8.02 -57.22
CA ASN A 157 -47.67 -6.87 -56.36
C ASN A 157 -49.11 -6.90 -55.81
N ASN A 158 -49.25 -6.98 -54.48
CA ASN A 158 -50.42 -6.44 -53.82
C ASN A 158 -50.05 -5.93 -52.42
N ASN A 159 -50.27 -4.64 -52.24
CA ASN A 159 -49.98 -3.86 -51.06
C ASN A 159 -51.09 -4.07 -50.03
N GLN A 160 -51.12 -5.27 -49.43
CA GLN A 160 -51.91 -5.53 -48.23
C GLN A 160 -50.96 -5.93 -47.12
N ILE A 161 -50.72 -4.96 -46.24
CA ILE A 161 -49.87 -5.11 -45.07
C ILE A 161 -50.58 -6.03 -44.08
N ASP A 162 -50.21 -7.31 -44.07
CA ASP A 162 -50.65 -8.27 -43.07
C ASP A 162 -50.30 -7.78 -41.64
N PRO A 163 -51.28 -7.57 -40.74
CA PRO A 163 -51.02 -7.07 -39.38
C PRO A 163 -50.13 -8.02 -38.58
N ARG A 164 -50.15 -9.32 -38.90
CA ARG A 164 -49.29 -10.34 -38.27
C ARG A 164 -47.81 -10.22 -38.64
N LYS A 165 -47.48 -9.85 -39.88
CA LYS A 165 -46.08 -9.68 -40.31
C LYS A 165 -45.45 -8.44 -39.67
N LYS A 166 -46.22 -7.36 -39.48
CA LYS A 166 -45.81 -6.20 -38.67
C LYS A 166 -45.61 -6.56 -37.20
N ALA A 167 -46.53 -7.32 -36.59
CA ALA A 167 -46.40 -7.75 -35.20
C ALA A 167 -45.15 -8.64 -34.96
N VAL A 168 -44.83 -9.52 -35.92
CA VAL A 168 -43.62 -10.36 -35.85
C VAL A 168 -42.35 -9.53 -36.06
N ALA A 169 -42.34 -8.59 -37.00
CA ALA A 169 -41.21 -7.68 -37.20
C ALA A 169 -40.96 -6.81 -35.96
N GLU A 170 -42.02 -6.33 -35.31
CA GLU A 170 -41.93 -5.56 -34.07
C GLU A 170 -41.47 -6.42 -32.88
N ALA A 171 -41.92 -7.67 -32.77
CA ALA A 171 -41.44 -8.61 -31.76
C ALA A 171 -39.94 -8.95 -31.95
N ILE A 172 -39.50 -9.09 -33.20
CA ILE A 172 -38.08 -9.29 -33.54
C ILE A 172 -37.27 -8.02 -33.25
N ALA A 173 -37.80 -6.83 -33.53
CA ALA A 173 -37.16 -5.56 -33.19
C ALA A 173 -37.01 -5.38 -31.67
N ARG A 174 -38.04 -5.74 -30.88
CA ARG A 174 -37.98 -5.73 -29.41
C ARG A 174 -37.00 -6.77 -28.86
N ALA A 175 -36.93 -7.96 -29.46
CA ALA A 175 -35.96 -8.99 -29.07
C ALA A 175 -34.52 -8.59 -29.40
N LYS A 176 -34.30 -7.95 -30.56
CA LYS A 176 -33.00 -7.39 -30.93
C LYS A 176 -32.62 -6.21 -30.04
N ALA A 177 -33.55 -5.31 -29.73
CA ALA A 177 -33.32 -4.22 -28.77
C ALA A 177 -32.98 -4.75 -27.37
N LYS A 178 -33.65 -5.80 -26.89
CA LYS A 178 -33.35 -6.42 -25.59
C LYS A 178 -32.01 -7.17 -25.59
N LYS A 179 -31.61 -7.77 -26.72
CA LYS A 179 -30.27 -8.37 -26.88
C LYS A 179 -29.17 -7.32 -26.96
N ASN A 180 -29.38 -6.24 -27.70
CA ASN A 180 -28.44 -5.13 -27.79
C ASN A 180 -28.32 -4.41 -26.44
N ALA A 181 -29.42 -4.19 -25.72
CA ALA A 181 -29.39 -3.66 -24.35
C ALA A 181 -28.65 -4.62 -23.39
N ARG A 182 -28.84 -5.95 -23.50
CA ARG A 182 -28.05 -6.93 -22.73
C ARG A 182 -26.57 -6.94 -23.12
N GLN A 183 -26.25 -6.75 -24.39
CA GLN A 183 -24.88 -6.61 -24.86
C GLN A 183 -24.26 -5.30 -24.38
N GLU A 184 -25.02 -4.20 -24.31
CA GLU A 184 -24.56 -2.94 -23.72
C GLU A 184 -24.41 -3.02 -22.20
N ILE A 185 -25.30 -3.74 -21.50
CA ILE A 185 -25.14 -4.05 -20.08
C ILE A 185 -23.91 -4.93 -19.86
N GLN A 186 -23.71 -5.99 -20.67
CA GLN A 186 -22.48 -6.79 -20.61
C GLN A 186 -21.24 -5.98 -21.00
N LYS A 187 -21.32 -5.04 -21.94
CA LYS A 187 -20.20 -4.16 -22.30
C LYS A 187 -19.90 -3.15 -21.19
N LYS A 188 -20.93 -2.62 -20.50
CA LYS A 188 -20.78 -1.80 -19.29
C LYS A 188 -20.24 -2.61 -18.10
N GLU A 189 -20.67 -3.86 -17.93
CA GLU A 189 -20.13 -4.78 -16.92
C GLU A 189 -18.67 -5.13 -17.23
N ILE A 190 -18.31 -5.41 -18.49
CA ILE A 190 -16.92 -5.66 -18.92
C ILE A 190 -16.04 -4.41 -18.78
N ILE A 191 -16.57 -3.19 -18.98
CA ILE A 191 -15.86 -1.93 -18.71
C ILE A 191 -15.70 -1.71 -17.18
N SER A 192 -16.66 -2.14 -16.36
CA SER A 192 -16.54 -2.11 -14.88
C SER A 192 -15.61 -3.20 -14.32
N ASP A 193 -15.46 -4.33 -15.02
CA ASP A 193 -14.61 -5.45 -14.61
C ASP A 193 -13.18 -5.37 -15.17
N ALA A 194 -12.98 -4.62 -16.26
CA ALA A 194 -11.67 -4.17 -16.72
C ALA A 194 -11.10 -3.06 -15.83
N THR A 195 -11.95 -2.18 -15.28
CA THR A 195 -11.53 -1.21 -14.25
C THR A 195 -11.30 -1.88 -12.89
N SER A 196 -12.01 -2.97 -12.54
CA SER A 196 -11.78 -3.72 -11.29
C SER A 196 -10.45 -4.52 -11.26
N LYS A 197 -9.99 -5.05 -12.40
CA LYS A 197 -8.68 -5.72 -12.51
C LYS A 197 -7.48 -4.78 -12.66
N THR A 198 -7.70 -3.54 -13.07
CA THR A 198 -6.64 -2.51 -13.12
C THR A 198 -6.59 -1.66 -11.83
N ALA A 199 -7.71 -1.57 -11.08
CA ALA A 199 -7.79 -0.85 -9.81
C ALA A 199 -7.12 -1.56 -8.62
N CYS A 200 -6.62 -2.79 -8.75
CA CYS A 200 -5.90 -3.46 -7.66
C CYS A 200 -4.43 -3.02 -7.52
N LEU A 201 -3.95 -2.05 -8.32
CA LEU A 201 -2.59 -1.51 -8.23
C LEU A 201 -2.51 0.01 -8.42
N ASP A 202 -3.44 0.80 -7.87
CA ASP A 202 -3.24 2.25 -7.84
C ASP A 202 -3.55 2.86 -6.47
N ASN A 203 -2.57 2.80 -5.58
CA ASN A 203 -2.62 3.40 -4.23
C ASN A 203 -2.49 4.95 -4.26
N THR A 204 -2.54 5.58 -5.42
CA THR A 204 -2.34 7.03 -5.59
C THR A 204 -3.34 7.88 -4.82
N GLN A 205 -4.61 7.49 -4.79
CA GLN A 205 -5.66 8.20 -4.03
C GLN A 205 -5.44 8.08 -2.51
N MET A 206 -5.16 6.88 -2.02
CA MET A 206 -4.77 6.63 -0.61
C MET A 206 -3.50 7.39 -0.21
N ILE A 207 -2.52 7.51 -1.12
CA ILE A 207 -1.28 8.28 -0.88
C ILE A 207 -1.58 9.79 -0.83
N ALA A 208 -2.45 10.30 -1.70
CA ALA A 208 -2.88 11.70 -1.69
C ALA A 208 -3.63 12.05 -0.40
N GLU A 209 -4.59 11.21 0.02
CA GLU A 209 -5.29 11.37 1.29
C GLU A 209 -4.36 11.31 2.49
N ARG A 210 -3.37 10.40 2.47
CA ARG A 210 -2.37 10.30 3.54
C ARG A 210 -1.46 11.54 3.58
N LYS A 211 -1.12 12.12 2.43
CA LYS A 211 -0.37 13.38 2.34
C LYS A 211 -1.19 14.56 2.86
N ILE A 212 -2.47 14.63 2.50
CA ILE A 212 -3.41 15.66 2.99
C ILE A 212 -3.56 15.55 4.51
N ARG A 213 -3.81 14.34 5.06
CA ARG A 213 -3.90 14.13 6.51
C ARG A 213 -2.60 14.47 7.23
N LYS A 214 -1.44 14.14 6.65
CA LYS A 214 -0.12 14.48 7.22
C LYS A 214 0.14 15.99 7.18
N ALA A 215 -0.30 16.68 6.14
CA ALA A 215 -0.21 18.15 6.04
C ALA A 215 -1.15 18.83 7.04
N GLN A 216 -2.39 18.37 7.18
CA GLN A 216 -3.36 18.85 8.16
C GLN A 216 -2.85 18.64 9.59
N ALA A 217 -2.29 17.47 9.91
CA ALA A 217 -1.69 17.21 11.23
C ALA A 217 -0.49 18.13 11.54
N ARG A 218 0.33 18.45 10.53
CA ARG A 218 1.44 19.42 10.67
C ARG A 218 0.92 20.85 10.88
N GLN A 219 -0.10 21.26 10.13
CA GLN A 219 -0.73 22.56 10.31
C GLN A 219 -1.39 22.68 11.69
N TYR A 220 -2.08 21.65 12.15
CA TYR A 220 -2.66 21.61 13.49
C TYR A 220 -1.57 21.67 14.57
N LYS A 221 -0.46 20.93 14.41
CA LYS A 221 0.66 20.97 15.37
C LYS A 221 1.35 22.34 15.41
N LYS A 222 1.51 23.00 14.25
CA LYS A 222 2.01 24.38 14.16
C LYS A 222 1.07 25.37 14.83
N LYS A 223 -0.23 25.33 14.50
CA LYS A 223 -1.26 26.15 15.15
C LYS A 223 -1.30 25.91 16.66
N LYS A 224 -1.16 24.66 17.10
CA LYS A 224 -1.09 24.32 18.53
C LYS A 224 0.16 24.91 19.19
N SER A 225 1.33 24.81 18.56
CA SER A 225 2.56 25.43 19.08
C SER A 225 2.54 26.95 19.02
N GLU A 226 1.84 27.55 18.05
CA GLU A 226 1.60 29.00 17.95
C GLU A 226 0.65 29.46 19.07
N ILE A 227 -0.45 28.73 19.32
CA ILE A 227 -1.37 28.99 20.44
C ILE A 227 -0.68 28.79 21.81
N GLU A 228 0.20 27.80 21.93
CA GLU A 228 1.03 27.58 23.13
C GLU A 228 2.07 28.70 23.28
N ALA A 229 2.70 29.16 22.20
CA ALA A 229 3.64 30.27 22.22
C ALA A 229 2.97 31.64 22.48
N ASP A 230 1.74 31.84 22.02
CA ASP A 230 0.95 33.05 22.26
C ASP A 230 0.40 33.07 23.69
N ASN A 231 0.03 31.91 24.27
CA ASN A 231 -0.28 31.81 25.70
C ASN A 231 0.92 32.10 26.60
N ILE A 232 2.14 31.77 26.16
CA ILE A 232 3.37 32.09 26.92
C ILE A 232 3.75 33.57 26.78
N LYS A 233 3.34 34.25 25.70
CA LYS A 233 3.58 35.70 25.50
C LYS A 233 2.48 36.60 26.09
N GLN A 234 1.31 36.05 26.39
CA GLN A 234 0.21 36.73 27.08
C GLN A 234 0.09 36.36 28.56
N GLU A 235 1.20 36.11 29.25
CA GLU A 235 1.26 36.42 30.68
C GLU A 235 1.62 37.91 30.84
N PRO A 236 0.65 38.82 31.09
CA PRO A 236 1.01 40.02 31.79
C PRO A 236 1.47 39.59 33.17
N GLN A 237 2.69 39.98 33.56
CA GLN A 237 3.13 39.97 34.95
C GLN A 237 2.15 40.82 35.78
N LYS A 238 1.02 40.24 36.20
CA LYS A 238 0.23 40.79 37.29
C LYS A 238 1.04 40.54 38.55
N LYS A 239 1.91 41.50 38.88
CA LYS A 239 2.22 41.78 40.29
C LYS A 239 0.86 42.03 40.94
N ILE A 240 0.36 41.04 41.66
CA ILE A 240 -0.79 41.23 42.54
C ILE A 240 -0.19 41.92 43.76
N ASP A 241 -0.34 43.25 43.82
CA ASP A 241 0.15 44.04 44.94
C ASP A 241 -0.36 43.42 46.25
N ALA A 242 0.56 43.21 47.20
CA ALA A 242 0.32 42.45 48.42
C ALA A 242 -0.89 42.97 49.23
N ASP A 243 -1.24 44.24 49.05
CA ASP A 243 -2.37 44.89 49.69
C ASP A 243 -3.72 44.34 49.20
N THR A 244 -3.86 44.02 47.91
CA THR A 244 -5.12 43.47 47.36
C THR A 244 -5.41 42.04 47.83
N LYS A 245 -4.37 41.25 48.17
CA LYS A 245 -4.54 39.92 48.80
C LYS A 245 -4.91 40.05 50.27
N LYS A 246 -4.31 41.00 50.99
CA LYS A 246 -4.67 41.27 52.40
C LYS A 246 -6.11 41.77 52.53
N GLU A 247 -6.56 42.64 51.64
CA GLU A 247 -7.95 43.11 51.60
C GLU A 247 -8.95 41.98 51.33
N LYS A 248 -8.66 41.10 50.37
CA LYS A 248 -9.53 39.93 50.08
C LYS A 248 -9.59 38.95 51.25
N ILE A 249 -8.48 38.72 51.95
CA ILE A 249 -8.46 37.86 53.14
C ILE A 249 -9.23 38.53 54.29
N ALA A 250 -9.08 39.84 54.49
CA ALA A 250 -9.84 40.58 55.50
C ALA A 250 -11.35 40.55 55.23
N MET A 251 -11.76 40.67 53.96
CA MET A 251 -13.18 40.60 53.57
C MET A 251 -13.78 39.21 53.81
N ILE A 252 -13.03 38.13 53.54
CA ILE A 252 -13.48 36.76 53.82
C ILE A 252 -13.60 36.51 55.33
N ILE A 253 -12.64 37.01 56.13
CA ILE A 253 -12.69 36.90 57.59
C ILE A 253 -13.87 37.69 58.17
N ALA A 254 -14.16 38.88 57.63
CA ALA A 254 -15.32 39.68 58.03
C ALA A 254 -16.65 38.96 57.71
N LEU A 255 -16.75 38.35 56.53
CA LEU A 255 -17.93 37.59 56.11
C LEU A 255 -18.13 36.34 56.96
N ALA A 256 -17.04 35.65 57.32
CA ALA A 256 -17.08 34.51 58.24
C ALA A 256 -17.46 34.90 59.67
N LYS A 257 -17.01 36.07 60.15
CA LYS A 257 -17.40 36.62 61.46
C LYS A 257 -18.88 37.02 61.47
N ALA A 258 -19.36 37.71 60.43
CA ALA A 258 -20.78 38.07 60.29
C ALA A 258 -21.69 36.83 60.24
N LYS A 259 -21.25 35.75 59.57
CA LYS A 259 -22.00 34.50 59.52
C LYS A 259 -22.05 33.80 60.88
N LYS A 260 -20.97 33.90 61.69
CA LYS A 260 -20.93 33.38 63.06
C LYS A 260 -21.75 34.20 64.05
N THR A 261 -21.83 35.53 63.89
CA THR A 261 -22.70 36.38 64.73
C THR A 261 -24.17 36.15 64.39
N ALA A 262 -24.52 36.07 63.10
CA ALA A 262 -25.87 35.73 62.67
C ALA A 262 -26.32 34.34 63.18
N GLN A 263 -25.42 33.36 63.25
CA GLN A 263 -25.71 32.04 63.84
C GLN A 263 -25.85 32.07 65.38
N LYS A 264 -25.29 33.07 66.06
CA LYS A 264 -25.46 33.26 67.52
C LYS A 264 -26.74 34.02 67.86
N GLU A 265 -27.23 34.88 66.99
CA GLU A 265 -28.51 35.58 67.17
C GLU A 265 -29.72 34.69 66.85
N HIS A 266 -29.52 33.64 66.04
CA HIS A 266 -30.56 32.65 65.70
C HIS A 266 -30.67 31.47 66.70
N LYS A 267 -30.01 31.57 67.86
CA LYS A 267 -29.96 30.54 68.90
C LYS A 267 -30.23 31.15 70.27
#